data_AF-A0A7W1FVF3-F1
#
_entry.id   AF-A0A7W1FVF3-F1
#
_cell.length_a   1.000
_cell.length_b   1.000
_cell.length_c   1.000
_cell.angle_alpha   90.00
_cell.angle_beta   90.00
_cell.angle_gamma   90.00
#
_symmetry.space_group_name_H-M   'P 1'
#
loop_
_entity.id
_entity.type
_entity.pdbx_description
1 polymer ?
#
loop_
_entity_poly.entity_id
_entity_poly.type
_entity_poly.pdbx_seq_one_letter_code
_entity_poly.pdbx_strand_id
1 'polypeptide(L)'
;MRRSIEEPEELTACTVFSAEGTPLEKLTKVAGSRWRVEIGFEEAKGEVGLAHYEARSWHGWYRHITLALFAHAAAAALRAAGRETEPPEKGAPEKVAGPESLSAFKRKRGLPWS
;
A
#
# COMPACT_ATOMS: atom_id res chain seq x y z
N MET A 1 -27.54 0.01 -11.02
CA MET A 1 -28.41 -1.02 -10.40
C MET A 1 -27.67 -2.34 -10.51
N ARG A 2 -27.39 -2.99 -9.38
CA ARG A 2 -26.86 -4.36 -9.32
C ARG A 2 -27.92 -5.21 -8.61
N ARG A 3 -28.15 -6.42 -9.12
CA ARG A 3 -29.00 -7.43 -8.48
C ARG A 3 -28.13 -8.38 -7.67
N SER A 4 -28.59 -8.80 -6.49
CA SER A 4 -27.94 -9.89 -5.76
C SER A 4 -28.12 -11.22 -6.51
N ILE A 5 -27.11 -12.10 -6.45
CA ILE A 5 -27.17 -13.44 -7.06
C ILE A 5 -27.93 -14.40 -6.13
N GLU A 6 -27.80 -14.19 -4.82
CA GLU A 6 -28.42 -15.02 -3.79
C GLU A 6 -29.89 -14.62 -3.57
N GLU A 7 -30.20 -13.32 -3.69
CA GLU A 7 -31.54 -12.76 -3.50
C GLU A 7 -31.95 -11.91 -4.71
N PRO A 8 -32.58 -12.51 -5.75
CA PRO A 8 -32.85 -11.83 -7.01
C PRO A 8 -33.80 -10.62 -6.93
N GLU A 9 -34.56 -10.53 -5.84
CA GLU A 9 -35.49 -9.44 -5.53
C GLU A 9 -34.75 -8.23 -4.92
N GLU A 10 -33.53 -8.43 -4.42
CA GLU A 10 -32.73 -7.39 -3.79
C GLU A 10 -31.97 -6.56 -4.84
N LEU A 11 -32.25 -5.26 -4.87
CA LEU A 11 -31.67 -4.30 -5.80
C LEU A 11 -30.84 -3.26 -5.05
N THR A 12 -29.56 -3.16 -5.40
CA THR A 12 -28.68 -2.09 -4.93
C THR A 12 -28.52 -1.01 -6.01
N ALA A 13 -28.83 0.22 -5.64
CA ALA A 13 -28.65 1.41 -6.49
C ALA A 13 -27.43 2.22 -6.06
N CYS A 14 -26.74 2.84 -7.02
CA CYS A 14 -25.71 3.86 -6.76
C CYS A 14 -26.11 5.12 -7.50
N THR A 15 -26.08 6.26 -6.82
CA THR A 15 -26.28 7.58 -7.43
C THR A 15 -24.95 8.12 -7.93
N VAL A 16 -24.97 8.77 -9.08
CA VAL A 16 -23.79 9.38 -9.71
C VAL A 16 -24.18 10.74 -10.27
N PHE A 17 -23.38 11.76 -9.95
CA PHE A 17 -23.56 13.10 -10.49
C PHE A 17 -23.01 13.13 -11.93
N SER A 18 -23.87 13.46 -12.90
CA SER A 18 -23.50 13.45 -14.32
C SER A 18 -24.35 14.43 -15.14
N ALA A 19 -23.82 14.87 -16.29
CA ALA A 19 -24.57 15.66 -17.24
C ALA A 19 -25.67 14.81 -17.93
N GLU A 20 -26.72 15.47 -18.39
CA GLU A 20 -27.79 14.83 -19.15
C GLU A 20 -27.24 14.14 -20.41
N GLY A 21 -27.76 12.96 -20.73
CA GLY A 21 -27.28 12.15 -21.86
C GLY A 21 -25.98 11.37 -21.61
N THR A 22 -25.42 11.38 -20.40
CA THR A 22 -24.24 10.56 -20.09
C THR A 22 -24.55 9.06 -20.27
N PRO A 23 -23.78 8.31 -21.09
CA PRO A 23 -24.05 6.89 -21.32
C PRO A 23 -23.96 6.06 -20.03
N LEU A 24 -24.83 5.05 -19.92
CA LEU A 24 -24.90 4.15 -18.77
C LEU A 24 -23.56 3.45 -18.49
N GLU A 25 -22.80 3.09 -19.53
CA GLU A 25 -21.47 2.50 -19.41
C GLU A 25 -20.50 3.40 -18.65
N LYS A 26 -20.51 4.70 -18.95
CA LYS A 26 -19.67 5.70 -18.27
C LYS A 26 -20.10 5.87 -16.81
N LEU A 27 -21.41 5.90 -16.55
CA LEU A 27 -21.96 5.94 -15.19
C LEU A 27 -21.57 4.70 -14.38
N THR A 28 -21.62 3.52 -15.00
CA THR A 28 -21.27 2.24 -14.37
C THR A 28 -19.77 2.18 -14.05
N LYS A 29 -18.92 2.66 -14.95
CA LYS A 29 -17.47 2.77 -14.73
C LYS A 29 -17.14 3.70 -13.56
N VAL A 30 -17.81 4.85 -13.46
CA VAL A 30 -17.62 5.79 -12.34
C VAL A 30 -18.14 5.18 -11.04
N ALA A 31 -19.32 4.57 -11.03
CA ALA A 31 -19.85 3.90 -9.84
C ALA A 31 -18.93 2.78 -9.35
N GLY A 32 -18.39 1.97 -10.28
CA GLY A 32 -17.42 0.91 -9.98
C GLY A 32 -16.05 1.43 -9.50
N SER A 33 -15.69 2.67 -9.83
CA SER A 33 -14.42 3.27 -9.39
C SER A 33 -14.36 3.53 -7.88
N ARG A 34 -15.51 3.69 -7.21
CA ARG A 34 -15.59 3.92 -5.76
C ARG A 34 -14.92 2.80 -4.97
N TRP A 35 -15.12 1.56 -5.39
CA TRP A 35 -14.52 0.39 -4.75
C TRP A 35 -12.98 0.42 -4.76
N ARG A 36 -12.37 1.07 -5.77
CA ARG A 36 -10.91 1.20 -5.83
C ARG A 36 -10.34 2.04 -4.69
N VAL A 37 -11.13 2.96 -4.13
CA VAL A 37 -10.72 3.76 -2.97
C VAL A 37 -10.59 2.86 -1.74
N GLU A 38 -11.56 1.98 -1.52
CA GLU A 38 -11.56 1.02 -0.41
C GLU A 38 -10.40 0.04 -0.54
N ILE A 39 -10.16 -0.49 -1.75
CA ILE A 39 -8.98 -1.32 -2.03
C ILE A 39 -7.69 -0.55 -1.70
N GLY A 40 -7.53 0.68 -2.18
CA GLY A 40 -6.32 1.46 -1.94
C GLY A 40 -6.06 1.74 -0.46
N PHE A 41 -7.11 1.97 0.33
CA PHE A 41 -6.97 2.10 1.78
C PHE A 41 -6.54 0.79 2.44
N GLU A 42 -7.06 -0.35 1.99
CA GLU A 42 -6.66 -1.65 2.53
C GLU A 42 -5.21 -1.99 2.17
N GLU A 43 -4.82 -1.75 0.92
CA GLU A 43 -3.43 -1.85 0.47
C GLU A 43 -2.52 -0.94 1.29
N ALA A 44 -2.91 0.30 1.53
CA ALA A 44 -2.11 1.25 2.29
C ALA A 44 -1.87 0.81 3.75
N LYS A 45 -2.82 0.09 4.36
CA LYS A 45 -2.60 -0.50 5.71
C LYS A 45 -1.47 -1.53 5.68
N GLY A 46 -1.46 -2.41 4.68
CA GLY A 46 -0.45 -3.47 4.55
C GLY A 46 0.90 -3.01 4.01
N GLU A 47 0.90 -2.15 2.99
CA GLU A 47 2.10 -1.81 2.22
C GLU A 47 2.90 -0.64 2.81
N VAL A 48 2.22 0.39 3.31
CA VAL A 48 2.87 1.63 3.80
C VAL A 48 2.64 1.87 5.28
N GLY A 49 2.05 0.90 5.97
CA GLY A 49 1.87 0.92 7.41
C GLY A 49 0.87 1.94 7.92
N LEU A 50 -0.16 2.25 7.13
CA LEU A 50 -1.23 3.19 7.50
C LEU A 50 -1.93 2.81 8.83
N ALA A 51 -1.94 1.52 9.19
CA ALA A 51 -2.54 1.01 10.43
C ALA A 51 -1.56 0.88 11.61
N HIS A 52 -0.27 1.18 11.43
CA HIS A 52 0.77 0.91 12.45
C HIS A 52 1.05 2.09 13.38
N TYR A 53 0.36 3.22 13.24
CA TYR A 53 0.56 4.39 14.07
C TYR A 53 -0.38 4.46 15.27
N GLU A 54 0.19 4.64 16.48
CA GLU A 54 -0.53 4.60 17.75
C GLU A 54 -1.14 5.95 18.21
N ALA A 55 -1.35 6.91 17.32
CA ALA A 55 -2.10 8.15 17.61
C ALA A 55 -1.67 8.96 18.86
N ARG A 56 -0.36 8.97 19.20
CA ARG A 56 0.14 9.59 20.46
C ARG A 56 0.15 11.12 20.48
N SER A 57 0.01 11.78 19.32
CA SER A 57 -0.17 13.23 19.22
C SER A 57 -0.85 13.60 17.90
N TRP A 58 -1.56 14.73 17.87
CA TRP A 58 -2.19 15.26 16.65
C TRP A 58 -1.19 15.48 15.51
N HIS A 59 -0.06 16.15 15.81
CA HIS A 59 0.96 16.45 14.82
C HIS A 59 1.64 15.17 14.28
N GLY A 60 1.92 14.21 15.15
CA GLY A 60 2.48 12.92 14.74
C GLY A 60 1.52 12.12 13.87
N TRP A 61 0.24 12.09 14.24
CA TRP A 61 -0.83 11.46 13.45
C TRP A 61 -0.95 12.09 12.07
N TYR A 62 -1.03 13.42 12.00
CA TYR A 62 -1.21 14.16 10.76
C TYR A 62 -0.03 13.96 9.79
N ARG A 63 1.21 13.98 10.30
CA ARG A 63 2.39 13.68 9.48
C ARG A 63 2.38 12.24 9.00
N HIS A 64 2.05 11.29 9.88
CA HIS A 64 2.02 9.87 9.53
C HIS A 64 0.99 9.57 8.44
N ILE A 65 -0.27 10.00 8.62
CA ILE A 65 -1.34 9.76 7.63
C ILE A 65 -1.00 10.38 6.27
N THR A 66 -0.42 11.59 6.27
CA THR A 66 -0.02 12.27 5.03
C THR A 66 1.10 11.53 4.31
N LEU A 67 2.14 11.12 5.03
CA LEU A 67 3.28 10.40 4.45
C LEU A 67 2.88 9.00 3.97
N ALA A 68 2.05 8.28 4.72
CA ALA A 68 1.54 6.97 4.32
C ALA A 68 0.73 7.06 3.03
N LEU A 69 -0.25 7.98 2.97
CA LEU A 69 -1.05 8.17 1.75
C LEU A 69 -0.22 8.64 0.56
N PHE A 70 0.78 9.51 0.79
CA PHE A 70 1.71 9.94 -0.25
C PHE A 70 2.54 8.76 -0.79
N ALA A 71 3.09 7.93 0.09
CA ALA A 71 3.86 6.75 -0.30
C ALA A 71 3.01 5.77 -1.12
N HIS A 72 1.77 5.52 -0.71
CA HIS A 72 0.85 4.66 -1.46
C HIS A 72 0.51 5.25 -2.84
N ALA A 73 0.25 6.55 -2.93
CA ALA A 73 0.01 7.21 -4.21
C ALA A 73 1.23 7.17 -5.14
N ALA A 74 2.44 7.36 -4.60
CA ALA A 74 3.68 7.24 -5.36
C ALA A 74 3.89 5.81 -5.88
N ALA A 75 3.67 4.80 -5.04
CA ALA A 75 3.74 3.39 -5.45
C ALA A 75 2.72 3.06 -6.56
N ALA A 76 1.47 3.51 -6.41
CA ALA A 76 0.44 3.34 -7.43
C ALA A 76 0.81 4.02 -8.76
N ALA A 77 1.39 5.23 -8.71
CA ALA A 77 1.86 5.95 -9.89
C ALA A 77 3.03 5.25 -10.59
N LEU A 78 3.97 4.68 -9.83
CA LEU A 78 5.08 3.90 -10.38
C LEU A 78 4.60 2.61 -11.07
N ARG A 79 3.68 1.88 -10.43
CA ARG A 79 3.03 0.69 -11.03
C ARG A 79 2.29 1.06 -12.31
N ALA A 80 1.55 2.17 -12.32
CA ALA A 80 0.84 2.66 -13.50
C ALA A 80 1.78 3.09 -14.64
N ALA A 81 2.99 3.56 -14.33
CA ALA A 81 4.01 3.91 -15.30
C ALA A 81 4.79 2.71 -15.87
N GLY A 82 4.41 1.48 -15.51
CA GLY A 82 5.13 0.27 -15.91
C GLY A 82 6.51 0.13 -15.26
N ARG A 83 6.78 0.90 -14.20
CA ARG A 83 7.97 0.75 -13.38
C ARG A 83 7.62 -0.19 -12.25
N GLU A 84 7.62 -1.49 -12.55
CA GLU A 84 7.57 -2.50 -11.51
C GLU A 84 8.78 -2.27 -10.60
N THR A 85 8.52 -1.85 -9.36
CA THR A 85 9.46 -2.12 -8.28
C THR A 85 9.37 -3.61 -8.07
N GLU A 86 10.41 -4.35 -8.47
CA GLU A 86 10.51 -5.75 -8.08
C GLU A 86 10.19 -5.87 -6.59
N PRO A 87 9.37 -6.85 -6.18
CA PRO A 87 9.21 -7.15 -4.77
C PRO A 87 10.62 -7.30 -4.19
N PRO A 88 10.94 -6.72 -3.01
CA PRO A 88 12.19 -7.09 -2.36
C PRO A 88 12.20 -8.61 -2.29
N GLU A 89 13.18 -9.24 -2.93
CA GLU A 89 13.32 -10.70 -2.94
C GLU A 89 13.11 -11.17 -1.51
N LYS A 90 12.04 -11.93 -1.30
CA LYS A 90 11.70 -12.48 0.00
C LYS A 90 12.76 -13.53 0.32
N GLY A 91 13.88 -13.07 0.88
CA GLY A 91 14.96 -13.90 1.38
C GLY A 91 15.48 -14.93 0.39
N ALA A 92 16.11 -14.49 -0.70
CA ALA A 92 17.33 -15.20 -1.05
C ALA A 92 18.27 -14.99 0.15
N PRO A 93 18.85 -16.03 0.78
CA PRO A 93 19.91 -15.78 1.73
C PRO A 93 21.00 -15.07 0.93
N GLU A 94 21.14 -13.76 1.14
CA GLU A 94 22.39 -13.08 0.91
C GLU A 94 23.42 -14.02 1.51
N LYS A 95 24.34 -14.53 0.68
CA LYS A 95 25.53 -15.19 1.19
C LYS A 95 26.30 -14.08 1.90
N VAL A 96 25.88 -13.78 3.13
CA VAL A 96 26.66 -13.09 4.12
C VAL A 96 27.90 -13.96 4.20
N ALA A 97 28.99 -13.48 3.62
CA ALA A 97 30.31 -14.02 3.90
C ALA A 97 30.34 -14.14 5.42
N GLY A 98 30.44 -15.38 5.91
CA GLY A 98 30.16 -15.72 7.31
C GLY A 98 30.82 -14.73 8.24
N PRO A 99 30.20 -14.40 9.39
CA PRO A 99 30.55 -13.23 10.18
C PRO A 99 32.06 -13.16 10.30
N GLU A 100 32.68 -12.10 9.79
CA GLU A 100 34.08 -11.83 10.09
C GLU A 100 34.18 -11.96 11.60
N SER A 101 34.90 -13.00 12.03
CA SER A 101 34.76 -13.42 13.41
C SER A 101 35.12 -12.24 14.30
N LEU A 102 34.51 -12.16 15.47
CA LEU A 102 34.81 -11.09 16.43
C LEU A 102 36.33 -10.95 16.66
N SER A 103 37.06 -12.06 16.47
CA SER A 103 38.52 -12.15 16.37
C SER A 103 39.15 -11.33 15.24
N ALA A 104 38.64 -11.45 14.01
CA ALA A 104 39.12 -10.78 12.82
C ALA A 104 38.88 -9.27 12.90
N PHE A 105 37.68 -8.87 13.34
CA PHE A 105 37.32 -7.48 13.60
C PHE A 105 38.23 -6.84 14.66
N LYS A 106 38.44 -7.51 15.80
CA LYS A 106 39.31 -7.02 16.89
C LYS A 106 40.77 -6.93 16.48
N ARG A 107 41.28 -7.91 15.70
CA ARG A 107 42.64 -7.90 15.13
C ARG A 107 42.86 -6.69 14.22
N LYS A 108 41.90 -6.41 13.33
CA LYS A 108 41.97 -5.25 12.41
C LYS A 108 42.01 -3.92 13.15
N ARG A 109 41.45 -3.85 14.36
CA ARG A 109 41.34 -2.64 15.18
C ARG A 109 42.40 -2.56 16.29
N GLY A 110 43.30 -3.55 16.41
CA GLY A 110 44.35 -3.56 17.43
C GLY A 110 43.83 -3.66 18.87
N LEU A 111 42.63 -4.20 19.06
CA LEU A 111 42.01 -4.28 20.39
C LEU A 111 42.49 -5.54 21.14
N PRO A 112 42.84 -5.43 22.43
CA PRO A 112 43.29 -6.56 23.23
C PRO A 112 42.14 -7.54 23.57
N TRP A 113 42.51 -8.77 23.88
CA TRP A 113 41.61 -9.85 24.28
C TRP A 113 41.57 -9.90 25.81
N SER A 114 40.37 -10.06 26.39
CA SER A 114 40.16 -10.34 27.82
C SER A 114 39.47 -11.68 27.95
#